data_AF-A0A6L3Y5W7-F1
#
_entry.id   AF-A0A6L3Y5W7-F1
#
_cell.length_a   1.000
_cell.length_b   1.000
_cell.length_c   1.000
_cell.angle_alpha   90.00
_cell.angle_beta   90.00
_cell.angle_gamma   90.00
#
_symmetry.space_group_name_H-M   'P 1'
#
loop_
_entity.id
_entity.type
_entity.pdbx_description
1 polymer ?
#
loop_
_entity_poly.entity_id
_entity_poly.type
_entity_poly.pdbx_seq_one_letter_code
_entity_poly.pdbx_strand_id
1 'polypeptide(L)' 'MQSIDWRTPAAYKRIKGLPPAGFAWEYLRRNEDYRRDVERLTQRREPAGDEVDAFASRWGVRFRTRPRRAA' A
#
# COMPACT_ATOMS: atom_id res chain seq x y z
N MET A 1 6.85 23.99 -2.77
CA MET A 1 5.60 23.20 -2.91
C MET A 1 5.19 23.22 -4.37
N GLN A 2 5.01 22.07 -5.02
CA GLN A 2 4.45 22.06 -6.37
C GLN A 2 2.97 22.46 -6.27
N SER A 3 2.61 23.61 -6.86
CA SER A 3 1.22 24.03 -6.98
C SER A 3 0.56 23.19 -8.06
N ILE A 4 -0.33 22.28 -7.65
CA ILE A 4 -1.16 21.53 -8.60
C ILE A 4 -2.32 22.45 -9.00
N ASP A 5 -2.37 22.85 -10.27
CA ASP A 5 -3.58 23.43 -10.83
C ASP A 5 -4.63 22.34 -10.99
N TRP A 6 -5.51 22.24 -10.00
CA TRP A 6 -6.60 21.26 -9.95
C TRP A 6 -7.64 21.43 -11.06
N ARG A 7 -7.62 22.55 -11.81
CA ARG A 7 -8.50 22.74 -12.97
C ARG A 7 -7.92 22.17 -14.25
N THR A 8 -6.62 21.91 -14.30
CA THR A 8 -5.96 21.36 -15.49
C THR A 8 -6.18 19.85 -15.60
N PRO A 9 -6.87 19.34 -16.65
CA PRO A 9 -7.15 17.91 -16.79
C PRO A 9 -5.89 17.03 -16.87
N ALA A 10 -4.77 17.60 -17.34
CA ALA A 10 -3.49 16.91 -17.39
C ALA A 10 -3.02 16.45 -16.00
N ALA A 11 -3.39 17.15 -14.93
CA ALA A 11 -3.08 16.76 -13.55
C ALA A 11 -3.69 15.40 -13.15
N TYR A 12 -4.80 15.01 -13.79
CA TYR A 12 -5.51 13.76 -13.49
C TYR A 12 -5.30 12.65 -14.51
N LYS A 13 -4.59 12.92 -15.63
CA LYS A 13 -4.39 11.95 -16.72
C LYS A 13 -3.85 10.62 -16.22
N ARG A 14 -2.90 10.66 -15.27
CA ARG A 14 -2.32 9.47 -14.63
C ARG A 14 -3.36 8.67 -13.85
N ILE A 15 -4.19 9.33 -13.04
CA ILE A 15 -5.18 8.69 -12.17
C ILE A 15 -6.32 8.08 -12.99
N LYS A 16 -6.78 8.78 -14.05
CA LYS A 16 -7.85 8.32 -14.93
C LYS A 16 -7.53 7.03 -15.69
N GLY A 17 -6.25 6.75 -15.93
CA GLY A 17 -5.81 5.52 -16.60
C GLY A 17 -5.61 4.32 -15.67
N LEU A 18 -5.76 4.49 -14.35
CA LEU A 18 -5.55 3.40 -13.41
C LEU A 18 -6.75 2.44 -13.38
N PRO A 19 -6.53 1.12 -13.30
CA PRO A 19 -7.60 0.21 -12.91
C PRO A 19 -8.06 0.53 -11.47
N PRO A 20 -9.27 0.12 -11.06
CA PRO A 20 -9.80 0.40 -9.73
C PRO A 20 -8.85 0.02 -8.59
N ALA A 21 -8.17 -1.13 -8.69
CA ALA A 21 -7.16 -1.55 -7.71
C ALA A 21 -5.94 -0.60 -7.66
N GLY A 22 -5.51 -0.08 -8.81
CA GLY A 22 -4.44 0.91 -8.89
C GLY A 22 -4.84 2.24 -8.25
N PHE A 23 -6.10 2.65 -8.42
CA PHE A 23 -6.64 3.83 -7.75
C PHE A 23 -6.69 3.65 -6.22
N ALA A 24 -7.20 2.52 -5.74
CA ALA A 24 -7.22 2.20 -4.31
C ALA A 24 -5.80 2.18 -3.70
N TRP A 25 -4.82 1.66 -4.45
CA TRP A 25 -3.41 1.67 -4.04
C TRP A 25 -2.83 3.09 -3.89
N GLU A 26 -3.19 4.01 -4.77
CA GLU A 26 -2.76 5.41 -4.66
C GLU A 26 -3.27 6.07 -3.36
N TYR A 27 -4.47 5.70 -2.89
CA TYR A 27 -4.97 6.13 -1.59
C TYR A 27 -4.14 5.55 -0.43
N LEU A 28 -3.97 4.21 -0.41
CA LEU A 28 -3.24 3.51 0.65
C LEU A 28 -1.80 4.02 0.80
N ARG A 29 -1.05 4.17 -0.29
CA ARG A 29 0.37 4.58 -0.22
C ARG A 29 0.59 6.01 0.31
N ARG A 30 -0.45 6.83 0.35
CA ARG A 30 -0.43 8.20 0.89
C ARG A 30 -0.93 8.28 2.34
N ASN A 31 -1.58 7.24 2.83
CA ASN A 31 -2.05 7.18 4.21
C ASN A 31 -0.85 7.00 5.17
N GLU A 32 -0.72 7.89 6.14
CA GLU A 32 0.41 7.89 7.09
C GLU A 32 0.40 6.68 8.03
N ASP A 33 -0.79 6.25 8.48
CA ASP A 33 -0.94 5.07 9.32
C ASP A 33 -0.58 3.80 8.56
N TYR A 34 -0.95 3.72 7.27
CA TYR A 34 -0.53 2.62 6.39
C TYR A 34 0.99 2.56 6.31
N ARG A 35 1.65 3.70 6.06
CA ARG A 35 3.12 3.78 5.96
C ARG A 35 3.80 3.36 7.27
N ARG A 36 3.28 3.79 8.41
CA ARG A 36 3.80 3.42 9.73
C ARG A 36 3.62 1.92 10.01
N ASP A 37 2.46 1.36 9.67
CA ASP A 37 2.20 -0.06 9.84
C ASP A 37 3.10 -0.93 8.94
N VAL A 38 3.33 -0.51 7.68
CA VAL A 38 4.30 -1.16 6.79
C VAL A 38 5.70 -1.11 7.37
N GLU A 39 6.15 0.06 7.82
CA GLU A 39 7.47 0.22 8.43
C GLU A 39 7.63 -0.71 9.65
N ARG A 40 6.66 -0.72 10.56
CA ARG A 40 6.65 -1.62 11.73
C ARG A 40 6.73 -3.10 11.32
N LEU A 41 5.99 -3.51 10.29
CA LEU A 41 5.97 -4.90 9.84
C LEU A 41 7.29 -5.28 9.15
N THR A 42 7.87 -4.38 8.35
CA THR A 42 9.13 -4.61 7.62
C THR A 42 10.39 -4.57 8.49
N GLN A 43 10.35 -3.84 9.62
CA GLN A 43 11.45 -3.84 10.60
C GLN A 43 11.60 -5.19 11.32
N ARG A 44 10.57 -6.05 11.30
CA ARG A 44 10.65 -7.40 11.87
C ARG A 44 11.27 -8.36 10.87
N ARG A 45 12.29 -9.11 11.32
CA ARG A 45 12.94 -10.16 10.52
C ARG A 45 11.96 -11.25 10.09
N GLU A 46 11.02 -11.58 10.99
CA GLU A 46 9.96 -12.56 10.76
C GLU A 46 8.71 -12.14 11.55
N PRO A 47 7.77 -11.40 10.95
CA PRO A 47 6.52 -11.03 11.60
C PRO A 47 5.66 -12.26 11.84
N ALA A 48 4.96 -12.29 12.98
CA ALA A 48 4.09 -13.41 13.30
C ALA A 48 2.87 -13.45 12.36
N GLY A 49 2.32 -14.64 12.13
CA GLY A 49 1.25 -14.83 11.14
C GLY A 49 -0.02 -14.04 11.47
N ASP A 50 -0.37 -13.96 12.74
CA ASP A 50 -1.46 -13.12 13.27
C ASP A 50 -1.25 -11.63 12.99
N GLU A 51 -0.02 -11.12 13.08
CA GLU A 51 0.29 -9.73 12.75
C GLU A 51 0.12 -9.43 11.26
N VAL A 52 0.52 -10.37 10.40
CA VAL A 52 0.32 -10.26 8.94
C VAL A 52 -1.16 -10.33 8.60
N ASP A 53 -1.92 -11.16 9.30
CA ASP A 53 -3.36 -11.32 9.10
C ASP A 53 -4.16 -10.12 9.60
N ALA A 54 -3.77 -9.53 10.73
CA ALA A 54 -4.32 -8.29 11.25
C ALA A 54 -4.03 -7.12 10.29
N PHE A 55 -2.80 -7.04 9.76
CA PHE A 55 -2.44 -6.05 8.75
C PHE A 55 -3.31 -6.19 7.49
N ALA A 56 -3.47 -7.41 6.99
CA ALA A 56 -4.29 -7.70 5.83
C ALA A 56 -5.77 -7.36 6.04
N SER A 57 -6.31 -7.66 7.21
CA SER A 57 -7.70 -7.37 7.55
C SER A 57 -7.96 -5.88 7.67
N ARG A 58 -6.99 -5.12 8.20
CA ARG A 58 -7.09 -3.66 8.33
C ARG A 58 -6.98 -2.94 6.98
N TRP A 59 -6.04 -3.34 6.14
CA TRP A 59 -5.68 -2.59 4.93
C TRP A 59 -6.18 -3.20 3.62
N GLY A 60 -6.72 -4.43 3.65
CA GLY A 60 -7.22 -5.14 2.48
C GLY A 60 -6.11 -5.60 1.52
N VAL A 61 -4.85 -5.61 1.95
CA VAL A 61 -3.68 -5.99 1.14
C VAL A 61 -2.82 -7.01 1.86
N ARG A 62 -2.30 -8.00 1.11
CA ARG A 62 -1.32 -8.98 1.62
C ARG A 62 -0.01 -8.88 0.86
N PHE A 63 1.09 -8.95 1.59
CA PHE A 63 2.41 -9.16 1.00
C PHE A 63 2.53 -10.60 0.51
N ARG A 64 3.23 -10.81 -0.61
CA ARG A 64 3.61 -12.16 -1.01
C ARG A 64 4.53 -12.73 0.06
N THR A 65 4.06 -13.71 0.81
CA THR A 65 4.93 -14.53 1.66
C THR A 65 5.87 -15.29 0.74
N ARG A 66 7.18 -15.22 1.02
CA ARG A 66 8.15 -16.05 0.30
C ARG A 66 7.78 -17.51 0.61
N PRO A 67 7.60 -18.39 -0.39
CA PRO A 67 7.35 -19.79 -0.11
C PRO A 67 8.49 -20.32 0.77
N ARG A 68 8.13 -20.97 1.88
CA ARG A 68 9.09 -21.60 2.78
C ARG A 68 9.88 -22.61 1.94
N ARG A 69 11.19 -22.38 1.77
CA ARG A 69 12.04 -23.39 1.13
C ARG A 69 11.91 -24.66 1.97
N ALA A 70 11.44 -25.75 1.34
CA ALA A 70 11.52 -27.07 1.95
C ALA A 70 13.00 -27.41 2.15
N ALA A 71 13.33 -27.94 3.33
CA ALA A 71 14.66 -28.43 3.66
C ALA A 71 14.95 -29.75 2.92
#